data_AF-A0A2C9KTZ2-F1
#
_entry.id   AF-A0A2C9KTZ2-F1
#
_cell.length_a   1.000
_cell.length_b   1.000
_cell.length_c   1.000
_cell.angle_alpha   90.00
_cell.angle_beta   90.00
_cell.angle_gamma   90.00
#
_symmetry.space_group_name_H-M   'P 1'
#
loop_
_entity.id
_entity.type
_entity.pdbx_description
1 polymer ?
#
loop_
_entity_poly.entity_id
_entity_poly.type
_entity_poly.pdbx_seq_one_letter_code
_entity_poly.pdbx_strand_id
1 'polypeptide(L)'
;MTDPAQPQPAPAATLTGTQPSSMASSLGIDDPRVEITADYLLRRYRQKPDRWVKFYNNSDNHNALIDFFNNQEREVVIFVCTPAAIDMSFSWPDDPHNIFR
;
A
#
# COMPACT_ATOMS: atom_id res chain seq x y z
N MET A 1 -20.73 -42.89 38.04
CA MET A 1 -21.07 -41.94 36.96
C MET A 1 -20.45 -40.61 37.33
N THR A 2 -19.29 -40.31 36.78
CA THR A 2 -18.55 -39.05 37.00
C THR A 2 -18.16 -38.52 35.64
N ASP A 3 -18.76 -37.38 35.31
CA ASP A 3 -18.58 -36.62 34.07
C ASP A 3 -17.15 -36.05 34.00
N PRO A 4 -16.38 -36.20 32.91
CA PRO A 4 -15.07 -35.58 32.80
C PRO A 4 -15.20 -34.09 32.48
N ALA A 5 -14.63 -33.26 33.37
CA ALA A 5 -14.61 -31.80 33.25
C ALA A 5 -14.12 -31.33 31.88
N GLN A 6 -14.98 -30.57 31.19
CA GLN A 6 -14.70 -29.93 29.92
C GLN A 6 -13.64 -28.81 30.10
N PRO A 7 -12.57 -28.75 29.28
CA PRO A 7 -11.58 -27.69 29.39
C PRO A 7 -12.19 -26.35 28.97
N GLN A 8 -12.06 -25.33 29.84
CA GLN A 8 -12.45 -23.96 29.53
C GLN A 8 -11.62 -23.41 28.35
N PRO A 9 -12.21 -22.64 27.42
CA PRO A 9 -11.45 -21.94 26.40
C PRO A 9 -10.60 -20.84 27.05
N ALA A 10 -9.32 -20.79 26.69
CA ALA A 10 -8.39 -19.75 27.14
C ALA A 10 -8.89 -18.36 26.72
N PRO A 11 -8.62 -17.30 27.50
CA PRO A 11 -9.02 -15.94 27.17
C PRO A 11 -8.38 -15.52 25.83
N ALA A 12 -9.20 -15.00 24.92
CA ALA A 12 -8.77 -14.49 23.63
C ALA A 12 -7.67 -13.45 23.83
N ALA A 13 -6.48 -13.72 23.31
CA ALA A 13 -5.39 -12.76 23.29
C ALA A 13 -5.84 -11.52 22.51
N THR A 14 -6.06 -10.42 23.22
CA THR A 14 -6.22 -9.11 22.59
C THR A 14 -4.90 -8.79 21.90
N LEU A 15 -4.87 -8.91 20.57
CA LEU A 15 -3.79 -8.39 19.75
C LEU A 15 -3.83 -6.87 19.84
N THR A 16 -3.18 -6.30 20.86
CA THR A 16 -2.74 -4.91 20.81
C THR A 16 -1.68 -4.83 19.72
N GLY A 17 -2.13 -4.62 18.49
CA GLY A 17 -1.27 -4.34 17.36
C GLY A 17 -0.53 -3.04 17.66
N THR A 18 0.73 -3.14 18.03
CA THR A 18 1.68 -2.04 17.90
C THR A 18 1.62 -1.63 16.44
N GLN A 19 0.96 -0.51 16.12
CA GLN A 19 0.98 0.01 14.75
C GLN A 19 2.45 0.16 14.38
N PRO A 20 2.94 -0.49 13.31
CA PRO A 20 4.25 -0.17 12.81
C PRO A 20 4.22 1.31 12.46
N SER A 21 5.09 2.11 13.09
CA SER A 21 5.23 3.53 12.79
C SER A 21 5.47 3.67 11.29
N SER A 22 4.46 4.03 10.51
CA SER A 22 4.52 4.13 9.05
C SER A 22 5.03 5.52 8.68
N MET A 23 5.96 5.58 7.72
CA MET A 23 6.48 6.84 7.17
C MET A 23 5.37 7.59 6.42
N ALA A 24 4.32 6.88 6.02
CA ALA A 24 3.16 7.44 5.35
C ALA A 24 2.06 7.90 6.31
N SER A 25 2.08 7.48 7.59
CA SER A 25 1.02 7.84 8.56
C SER A 25 0.93 9.36 8.79
N SER A 26 2.03 10.10 8.63
CA SER A 26 2.02 11.57 8.73
C SER A 26 1.48 12.28 7.50
N LEU A 27 1.15 11.55 6.42
CA LEU A 27 0.69 12.12 5.15
C LEU A 27 -0.84 12.29 5.09
N GLY A 28 -1.57 11.90 6.14
CA GLY A 28 -3.03 12.04 6.20
C GLY A 28 -3.76 11.19 5.15
N ILE A 29 -3.26 9.99 4.89
CA ILE A 29 -3.88 9.05 3.95
C ILE A 29 -5.00 8.31 4.68
N ASP A 30 -6.23 8.44 4.18
CA ASP A 30 -7.41 7.83 4.81
C ASP A 30 -7.59 6.34 4.45
N ASP A 31 -7.18 5.94 3.24
CA ASP A 31 -7.30 4.53 2.80
C ASP A 31 -6.06 3.72 3.23
N PRO A 32 -6.22 2.67 4.07
CA PRO A 32 -5.09 1.89 4.57
C PRO A 32 -4.34 1.13 3.46
N ARG A 33 -5.01 0.78 2.35
CA ARG A 33 -4.37 0.12 1.20
C ARG A 33 -3.38 1.08 0.54
N VAL A 34 -3.78 2.33 0.41
CA VAL A 34 -2.93 3.42 -0.12
C VAL A 34 -1.79 3.72 0.85
N GLU A 35 -2.05 3.76 2.16
CA GLU A 35 -1.01 4.01 3.17
C GLU A 35 0.10 2.96 3.10
N ILE A 36 -0.27 1.67 3.02
CA ILE A 36 0.68 0.57 2.90
C ILE A 36 1.50 0.67 1.61
N THR A 37 0.86 1.00 0.48
CA THR A 37 1.58 1.24 -0.79
C THR A 37 2.56 2.39 -0.66
N ALA A 38 2.13 3.52 -0.11
CA ALA A 38 2.98 4.69 0.10
C ALA A 38 4.19 4.35 0.98
N ASP A 39 3.96 3.73 2.14
CA ASP A 39 5.02 3.35 3.08
C ASP A 39 6.04 2.40 2.43
N TYR A 40 5.55 1.42 1.65
CA TYR A 40 6.41 0.51 0.91
C TYR A 40 7.29 1.25 -0.12
N LEU A 41 6.70 2.16 -0.91
CA LEU A 41 7.46 2.92 -1.91
C LEU A 41 8.50 3.85 -1.28
N LEU A 42 8.12 4.57 -0.22
CA LEU A 42 9.00 5.49 0.51
C LEU A 42 10.19 4.75 1.14
N ARG A 43 9.94 3.60 1.78
CA ARG A 43 11.00 2.81 2.44
C ARG A 43 11.86 2.05 1.46
N ARG A 44 11.24 1.27 0.56
CA ARG A 44 11.96 0.29 -0.26
C ARG A 44 12.69 0.94 -1.41
N TYR A 45 12.06 1.94 -2.04
CA TYR A 45 12.63 2.67 -3.17
C TYR A 45 13.24 4.02 -2.77
N ARG A 46 13.35 4.29 -1.45
CA ARG A 46 13.94 5.51 -0.88
C ARG A 46 13.33 6.79 -1.48
N GLN A 47 12.06 6.74 -1.82
CA GLN A 47 11.34 7.90 -2.35
C GLN A 47 11.13 8.95 -1.27
N LYS A 48 11.17 10.22 -1.64
CA LYS A 48 10.87 11.31 -0.71
C LYS A 48 9.36 11.44 -0.51
N PRO A 49 8.88 11.76 0.70
CA PRO A 49 7.45 11.98 0.95
C PRO A 49 6.80 12.96 -0.04
N ASP A 50 7.48 14.06 -0.36
CA ASP A 50 7.00 15.06 -1.34
C ASP A 50 6.72 14.47 -2.73
N ARG A 51 7.43 13.42 -3.13
CA ARG A 51 7.20 12.73 -4.43
C ARG A 51 5.89 11.98 -4.41
N TRP A 52 5.63 11.26 -3.31
CA TRP A 52 4.36 10.58 -3.11
C TRP A 52 3.21 11.59 -3.08
N VAL A 53 3.34 12.67 -2.30
CA VAL A 53 2.31 13.71 -2.22
C VAL A 53 2.03 14.32 -3.60
N LYS A 54 3.07 14.62 -4.38
CA LYS A 54 2.88 15.13 -5.75
C LYS A 54 2.20 14.11 -6.67
N PHE A 55 2.58 12.84 -6.60
CA PHE A 55 1.97 11.77 -7.38
C PHE A 55 0.50 11.58 -7.01
N TYR A 56 0.20 11.52 -5.71
CA TYR A 56 -1.12 11.22 -5.17
C TYR A 56 -2.09 12.40 -5.23
N ASN A 57 -1.59 13.64 -5.18
CA ASN A 57 -2.43 14.84 -5.39
C ASN A 57 -2.80 15.06 -6.86
N ASN A 58 -2.18 14.33 -7.81
CA ASN A 58 -2.67 14.30 -9.18
C ASN A 58 -3.99 13.49 -9.20
N SER A 59 -5.09 14.13 -9.56
CA SER A 59 -6.43 13.52 -9.56
C SER A 59 -6.53 12.28 -10.43
N ASP A 60 -5.80 12.23 -11.55
CA ASP A 60 -5.85 11.08 -12.47
C ASP A 60 -5.19 9.87 -11.83
N ASN A 61 -4.00 10.07 -11.23
CA ASN A 61 -3.29 9.02 -10.51
C ASN A 61 -4.09 8.55 -9.28
N HIS A 62 -4.63 9.48 -8.51
CA HIS A 62 -5.47 9.19 -7.35
C HIS A 62 -6.64 8.30 -7.75
N ASN A 63 -7.45 8.76 -8.72
CA ASN A 63 -8.64 8.06 -9.14
C ASN A 63 -8.32 6.71 -9.77
N ALA A 64 -7.25 6.61 -10.56
CA ALA A 64 -6.80 5.35 -11.13
C ALA A 64 -6.33 4.35 -10.07
N LEU A 65 -5.65 4.82 -9.00
CA LEU A 65 -5.21 3.94 -7.92
C LEU A 65 -6.39 3.45 -7.07
N ILE A 66 -7.36 4.32 -6.79
CA ILE A 66 -8.59 3.94 -6.08
C ILE A 66 -9.46 3.01 -6.94
N ASP A 67 -9.58 3.27 -8.25
CA ASP A 67 -10.25 2.38 -9.20
C ASP A 67 -9.61 0.99 -9.20
N PHE A 68 -8.28 0.91 -9.26
CA PHE A 68 -7.54 -0.35 -9.16
C PHE A 68 -7.90 -1.14 -7.89
N PHE A 69 -7.97 -0.48 -6.73
CA PHE A 69 -8.30 -1.18 -5.49
C PHE A 69 -9.77 -1.61 -5.37
N ASN A 70 -10.68 -0.97 -6.12
CA ASN A 70 -12.11 -1.24 -6.05
C ASN A 70 -12.60 -2.13 -7.20
N ASN A 71 -11.86 -2.20 -8.31
CA ASN A 71 -12.22 -2.96 -9.50
C ASN A 71 -11.41 -4.26 -9.58
N GLN A 72 -12.11 -5.40 -9.59
CA GLN A 72 -11.49 -6.73 -9.65
C GLN A 72 -10.93 -7.08 -11.04
N GLU A 73 -11.24 -6.31 -12.08
CA GLU A 73 -10.72 -6.56 -13.43
C GLU A 73 -9.23 -6.20 -13.58
N ARG A 74 -8.71 -5.31 -12.73
CA ARG A 74 -7.30 -4.91 -12.76
C ARG A 74 -6.51 -5.70 -11.73
N GLU A 75 -5.76 -6.69 -12.18
CA GLU A 75 -4.99 -7.56 -11.28
C GLU A 75 -3.65 -6.94 -10.84
N VAL A 76 -3.07 -6.08 -11.68
CA VAL A 76 -1.70 -5.56 -11.48
C VAL A 76 -1.65 -4.05 -11.70
N VAL A 77 -0.93 -3.38 -10.80
CA VAL A 77 -0.47 -2.00 -10.93
C VAL A 77 1.05 -1.98 -10.83
N ILE A 78 1.69 -1.21 -11.71
CA ILE A 78 3.15 -1.09 -11.79
C ILE A 78 3.53 0.33 -11.41
N PHE A 79 4.39 0.45 -10.39
CA PHE A 79 4.98 1.72 -10.00
C PHE A 79 6.39 1.85 -10.58
N VAL A 80 6.62 2.90 -11.37
CA VAL A 80 7.95 3.26 -11.85
C VAL A 80 8.49 4.35 -10.94
N CYS A 81 9.51 3.98 -10.16
CA CYS A 81 10.14 4.88 -9.19
C CYS A 81 11.50 5.33 -9.72
N THR A 82 11.61 6.59 -10.13
CA THR A 82 12.88 7.23 -10.48
C THR A 82 13.31 8.19 -9.36
N PRO A 83 14.56 8.70 -9.35
CA PRO A 83 14.94 9.76 -8.41
C PRO A 83 14.13 11.05 -8.57
N ALA A 84 13.50 11.25 -9.73
CA ALA A 84 12.77 12.45 -10.11
C ALA A 84 11.26 12.33 -9.92
N ALA A 85 10.67 11.14 -10.06
CA ALA A 85 9.23 10.96 -10.10
C ALA A 85 8.81 9.54 -9.67
N ILE A 86 7.53 9.45 -9.31
CA ILE A 86 6.79 8.20 -9.17
C ILE A 86 5.71 8.25 -10.25
N ASP A 87 5.68 7.25 -11.10
CA ASP A 87 4.65 7.07 -12.13
C ASP A 87 3.97 5.71 -11.97
N MET A 88 2.78 5.58 -12.55
CA MET A 88 1.94 4.38 -12.45
C MET A 88 1.48 3.92 -13.82
N SER A 89 1.47 2.60 -14.03
CA SER A 89 0.97 1.95 -15.25
C SER A 89 0.19 0.68 -14.92
N PHE A 90 -0.74 0.31 -15.80
CA PHE A 90 -1.47 -0.97 -15.76
C PHE A 90 -1.02 -1.95 -16.85
N SER A 91 -0.11 -1.53 -17.73
CA SER A 91 0.55 -2.40 -18.70
C SER A 91 2.01 -2.57 -18.33
N TRP A 92 2.53 -3.78 -18.54
CA TRP A 92 3.96 -4.02 -18.46
C TRP A 92 4.70 -3.09 -19.43
N PRO A 93 5.89 -2.57 -19.09
CA PRO A 93 6.66 -1.80 -20.04
C PRO A 93 6.98 -2.66 -21.27
N ASP A 94 6.51 -2.24 -22.44
CA ASP A 94 6.76 -2.95 -23.71
C ASP A 94 8.26 -2.97 -24.08
N ASP A 95 9.02 -1.99 -23.58
CA ASP A 95 10.46 -1.90 -23.73
C ASP A 95 11.14 -1.57 -22.38
N PRO A 96 11.97 -2.47 -21.83
CA PRO A 96 12.69 -2.23 -20.58
C PRO A 96 13.66 -1.03 -20.65
N HIS A 97 14.05 -0.59 -21.85
CA HIS A 97 14.91 0.58 -22.04
C HIS A 97 14.15 1.90 -22.08
N ASN A 98 12.82 1.88 -22.21
CA ASN A 98 11.99 3.08 -22.33
C ASN A 98 11.35 3.50 -20.99
N ILE A 99 11.70 2.82 -19.89
CA ILE A 99 11.20 3.08 -18.54
C ILE A 99 11.73 4.42 -17.96
N PHE A 100 12.79 4.99 -18.54
CA PHE A 100 13.50 6.17 -18.00
C PHE A 100 13.48 7.42 -18.89
N ARG A 101 12.66 7.47 -19.93
CA ARG A 101 12.58 8.64 -20.83
C ARG A 101 11.56 9.68 -20.38
#